data_AF-A0A9W4MEW6-F1
#
_entry.id   AF-A0A9W4MEW6-F1
#
_cell.length_a   1.000
_cell.length_b   1.000
_cell.length_c   1.000
_cell.angle_alpha   90.00
_cell.angle_beta   90.00
_cell.angle_gamma   90.00
#
_symmetry.space_group_name_H-M   'P 1'
#
loop_
_entity.id
_entity.type
_entity.pdbx_description
1 polymer ?
#
loop_
_entity_poly.entity_id
_entity_poly.type
_entity_poly.pdbx_seq_one_letter_code
_entity_poly.pdbx_strand_id
1 'polypeptide(L)'
;MLMVIPGSDISRHAALMDRVFRFRHSIFVDEKAWADLRKVDGRERDRFDDENAIHHVCLRGDEIVGYQRLLPTTRPHLLTEVLGDLCRERSPQGPCVFEWTSFCVRRAGVTFDLGRTDHSSSLCKASLSGV
;
A
#
# COMPACT_ATOMS: atom_id res chain seq x y z
N MET A 1 -12.34 -6.34 -9.44
CA MET A 1 -12.48 -4.97 -9.96
C MET A 1 -11.19 -4.21 -9.68
N LEU A 2 -10.65 -3.49 -10.65
CA LEU A 2 -9.52 -2.59 -10.44
C LEU A 2 -10.05 -1.15 -10.40
N MET A 3 -9.87 -0.45 -9.29
CA MET A 3 -10.20 0.96 -9.16
C MET A 3 -8.94 1.80 -9.34
N VAL A 4 -9.06 2.90 -10.11
CA VAL A 4 -8.01 3.92 -10.27
C VAL A 4 -8.47 5.16 -9.52
N ILE A 5 -7.71 5.55 -8.50
CA ILE A 5 -8.01 6.69 -7.63
C ILE A 5 -6.85 7.67 -7.72
N PRO A 6 -7.02 8.83 -8.37
CA PRO A 6 -6.06 9.92 -8.29
C PRO A 6 -5.89 10.39 -6.84
N GLY A 7 -4.69 10.84 -6.48
CA GLY A 7 -4.38 11.36 -5.15
C GLY A 7 -5.28 12.52 -4.75
N SER A 8 -5.62 13.38 -5.73
CA SER A 8 -6.59 14.48 -5.58
C SER A 8 -8.00 14.02 -5.21
N ASP A 9 -8.36 12.76 -5.49
CA ASP A 9 -9.67 12.16 -5.19
C ASP A 9 -9.67 11.28 -3.93
N ILE A 10 -8.57 11.24 -3.16
CA ILE A 10 -8.50 10.47 -1.90
C ILE A 10 -9.61 10.87 -0.94
N SER A 11 -9.92 12.17 -0.82
CA SER A 11 -10.95 12.66 0.10
C SER A 11 -12.34 12.12 -0.23
N ARG A 12 -12.67 11.96 -1.52
CA ARG A 12 -13.91 11.34 -2.00
C ARG A 12 -13.98 9.84 -1.73
N HIS A 13 -12.83 9.20 -1.55
CA HIS A 13 -12.69 7.76 -1.29
C HIS A 13 -12.08 7.49 0.10
N ALA A 14 -12.25 8.40 1.05
CA ALA A 14 -11.49 8.41 2.30
C ALA A 14 -11.57 7.07 3.07
N ALA A 15 -12.77 6.48 3.17
CA ALA A 15 -12.96 5.19 3.84
C ALA A 15 -12.20 4.04 3.15
N LEU A 16 -12.22 3.99 1.82
CA LEU A 16 -11.48 2.97 1.06
C LEU A 16 -9.97 3.18 1.19
N MET A 17 -9.50 4.42 1.07
CA MET A 17 -8.07 4.75 1.16
C MET A 17 -7.52 4.51 2.56
N ASP A 18 -8.29 4.77 3.61
CA ASP A 18 -7.96 4.41 4.99
C ASP A 18 -7.77 2.89 5.16
N ARG A 19 -8.60 2.06 4.51
CA ARG A 19 -8.40 0.60 4.45
C ARG A 19 -7.16 0.23 3.64
N VAL A 20 -6.88 0.92 2.53
CA VAL A 20 -5.69 0.70 1.70
C VAL A 20 -4.39 0.94 2.48
N PHE A 21 -4.30 2.02 3.25
CA PHE A 21 -3.09 2.29 4.04
C PHE A 21 -2.87 1.28 5.16
N ARG A 22 -3.94 0.77 5.78
CA ARG A 22 -3.83 -0.35 6.73
C ARG A 22 -3.49 -1.67 6.04
N PHE A 23 -4.05 -1.91 4.86
CA PHE A 23 -3.72 -3.09 4.04
C PHE A 23 -2.22 -3.10 3.69
N ARG A 24 -1.68 -1.96 3.23
CA ARG A 24 -0.24 -1.79 2.99
C ARG A 24 0.58 -2.03 4.26
N HIS A 25 0.16 -1.52 5.41
CA HIS A 25 0.83 -1.76 6.69
C HIS A 25 0.90 -3.24 7.03
N SER A 26 -0.22 -3.95 6.92
CA SER A 26 -0.28 -5.39 7.21
C SER A 26 0.70 -6.21 6.37
N ILE A 27 1.01 -5.77 5.15
CA ILE A 27 1.96 -6.44 4.28
C ILE A 27 3.39 -5.96 4.54
N PHE A 28 3.67 -4.66 4.38
CA PHE A 28 5.05 -4.18 4.45
C PHE A 28 5.62 -4.21 5.87
N VAL A 29 4.81 -3.87 6.87
CA VAL A 29 5.26 -3.77 8.25
C VAL A 29 5.07 -5.09 8.98
N ASP A 30 3.88 -5.70 8.91
CA ASP A 30 3.60 -6.91 9.70
C ASP A 30 4.11 -8.19 9.01
N GLU A 31 3.89 -8.37 7.70
CA GLU A 31 4.39 -9.56 6.97
C GLU A 31 5.88 -9.45 6.58
N LYS A 32 6.31 -8.32 6.01
CA LYS A 32 7.70 -8.14 5.52
C LYS A 32 8.65 -7.59 6.57
N ALA A 33 8.16 -7.22 7.75
CA ALA A 33 8.96 -6.70 8.85
C ALA A 33 9.80 -5.45 8.51
N TRP A 34 9.31 -4.59 7.59
CA TRP A 34 9.96 -3.31 7.28
C TRP A 34 9.67 -2.29 8.39
N ALA A 35 10.43 -2.38 9.49
CA ALA A 35 10.20 -1.63 10.72
C ALA A 35 10.23 -0.10 10.52
N ASP A 36 11.05 0.40 9.58
CA ASP A 36 11.19 1.83 9.29
C ASP A 36 9.89 2.46 8.73
N LEU A 37 8.97 1.65 8.22
CA LEU A 37 7.67 2.11 7.73
C LEU A 37 6.59 2.11 8.83
N ARG A 38 6.90 1.64 10.03
CA ARG A 38 5.91 1.53 11.11
C ARG A 38 5.51 2.91 11.61
N LYS A 39 4.20 3.15 11.64
CA LYS A 39 3.56 4.33 12.22
C LYS A 39 2.58 3.92 13.31
N VAL A 40 2.43 4.78 14.33
CA VAL A 40 1.57 4.53 15.50
C VAL A 40 0.11 4.33 15.13
N ASP A 41 -0.34 4.94 14.03
CA ASP A 41 -1.72 4.89 13.57
C ASP A 41 -2.05 3.67 12.69
N GLY A 42 -1.08 2.76 12.48
CA GLY A 42 -1.24 1.54 11.70
C GLY A 42 -1.42 1.75 10.20
N ARG A 43 -1.06 2.92 9.68
CA ARG A 43 -1.16 3.26 8.27
C ARG A 43 0.22 3.34 7.63
N GLU A 44 0.43 2.54 6.59
CA GLU A 44 1.61 2.70 5.74
C GLU A 44 1.26 3.72 4.64
N ARG A 45 1.80 4.92 4.81
CA ARG A 45 1.69 6.06 3.89
C ARG A 45 2.99 6.85 3.98
N ASP A 46 3.52 7.35 2.88
CA ASP A 46 4.72 8.19 2.86
C ASP A 46 4.44 9.57 2.27
N ARG A 47 5.49 10.37 2.04
CA ARG A 47 5.39 11.71 1.44
C ARG A 47 4.98 11.71 -0.03
N PHE A 48 5.10 10.57 -0.71
CA PHE A 48 4.73 10.41 -2.12
C PHE A 48 3.27 9.98 -2.31
N ASP A 49 2.54 9.69 -1.23
CA ASP A 49 1.08 9.59 -1.25
C ASP A 49 0.43 11.00 -1.27
N ASP A 50 0.77 11.80 -2.29
CA ASP A 50 0.30 13.17 -2.48
C ASP A 50 -0.84 13.24 -3.52
N GLU A 51 -1.24 14.45 -3.91
CA GLU A 51 -2.32 14.68 -4.89
C GLU A 51 -2.01 14.15 -6.31
N ASN A 52 -0.75 13.92 -6.63
CA ASN A 52 -0.26 13.50 -7.94
C ASN A 52 -0.09 11.98 -8.04
N ALA A 53 -0.15 11.27 -6.92
CA ALA A 53 -0.12 9.81 -6.91
C ALA A 53 -1.33 9.23 -7.63
N ILE A 54 -1.14 8.10 -8.30
CA ILE A 54 -2.22 7.32 -8.91
C ILE A 54 -2.30 5.98 -8.16
N HIS A 55 -3.40 5.77 -7.46
CA HIS A 55 -3.62 4.57 -6.66
C HIS A 55 -4.44 3.55 -7.45
N HIS A 56 -3.91 2.36 -7.60
CA HIS A 56 -4.62 1.23 -8.20
C HIS A 56 -5.00 0.25 -7.08
N VAL A 57 -6.30 0.09 -6.84
CA VAL A 57 -6.83 -0.78 -5.78
C VAL A 57 -7.54 -1.96 -6.43
N CYS A 58 -7.06 -3.17 -6.18
CA CYS A 58 -7.68 -4.39 -6.67
C CYS A 58 -8.62 -4.94 -5.60
N LEU A 59 -9.90 -5.07 -5.96
CA LEU A 59 -10.99 -5.52 -5.10
C LEU A 59 -11.60 -6.82 -5.60
N ARG A 60 -11.93 -7.72 -4.67
CA ARG A 60 -12.82 -8.88 -4.87
C ARG A 60 -14.00 -8.73 -3.93
N GLY A 61 -15.16 -8.31 -4.44
CA GLY A 61 -16.22 -7.77 -3.59
C GLY A 61 -15.72 -6.51 -2.88
N ASP A 62 -15.92 -6.43 -1.57
CA ASP A 62 -15.42 -5.33 -0.72
C ASP A 62 -13.99 -5.55 -0.21
N GLU A 63 -13.38 -6.68 -0.57
CA GLU A 63 -12.10 -7.11 -0.04
C GLU A 63 -10.94 -6.59 -0.91
N ILE A 64 -9.97 -5.88 -0.29
CA ILE A 64 -8.74 -5.43 -0.98
C ILE A 64 -7.81 -6.63 -1.15
N VAL A 65 -7.68 -7.11 -2.39
CA VAL A 65 -6.81 -8.25 -2.72
C VAL A 65 -5.43 -7.82 -3.22
N GLY A 66 -5.27 -6.56 -3.62
CA GLY A 66 -3.98 -6.03 -4.05
C GLY A 66 -4.00 -4.53 -4.27
N TYR A 67 -2.81 -3.96 -4.37
CA TYR A 67 -2.59 -2.53 -4.48
C TYR A 67 -1.28 -2.23 -5.21
N GLN A 68 -1.25 -1.10 -5.91
CA GLN A 68 -0.03 -0.47 -6.40
C GLN A 68 -0.20 1.05 -6.50
N ARG A 69 0.92 1.77 -6.53
CA ARG A 69 0.97 3.21 -6.74
C ARG A 69 1.84 3.55 -7.96
N LEU A 70 1.40 4.52 -8.75
CA LEU A 70 2.20 5.15 -9.79
C LEU A 70 2.47 6.61 -9.44
N LEU A 71 3.70 7.06 -9.63
CA LEU A 71 4.14 8.44 -9.40
C LEU A 71 4.63 9.04 -10.73
N PRO A 72 4.17 10.24 -11.13
CA PRO A 72 4.71 10.91 -12.31
C PRO A 72 6.19 11.25 -12.13
N THR A 73 7.06 10.79 -13.04
CA THR A 73 8.52 11.06 -12.93
C THR A 73 8.92 12.49 -13.29
N THR A 74 7.97 13.32 -13.73
CA THR A 74 8.15 14.77 -13.92
C THR A 74 8.17 15.56 -12.60
N ARG A 75 8.08 14.86 -11.46
CA ARG A 75 8.11 15.41 -10.11
C ARG A 75 9.09 14.62 -9.24
N PRO A 76 9.49 15.15 -8.06
CA PRO A 76 10.21 14.38 -7.06
C PRO A 76 9.50 13.05 -6.75
N HIS A 77 10.21 11.94 -6.89
CA HIS A 77 9.72 10.59 -6.67
C HIS A 77 10.78 9.75 -5.93
N LEU A 78 10.49 8.48 -5.62
CA LEU A 78 11.32 7.70 -4.69
C LEU A 78 12.75 7.53 -5.22
N LEU A 79 12.90 7.22 -6.51
CA LEU A 79 14.19 7.03 -7.16
C LEU A 79 15.06 8.28 -7.15
N THR A 80 14.49 9.48 -7.30
CA THR A 80 15.28 10.73 -7.27
C THR A 80 15.58 11.21 -5.85
N GLU A 81 14.68 10.94 -4.90
CA GLU A 81 14.72 11.56 -3.58
C GLU A 81 15.30 10.67 -2.47
N VAL A 82 15.34 9.35 -2.68
CA VAL A 82 15.76 8.38 -1.66
C VAL A 82 16.73 7.34 -2.24
N LEU A 83 16.45 6.84 -3.45
CA LEU A 83 17.18 5.74 -4.06
C LEU A 83 18.08 6.18 -5.22
N GLY A 84 18.56 7.43 -5.19
CA GLY A 84 19.34 8.03 -6.29
C GLY A 84 20.57 7.21 -6.66
N ASP A 85 21.22 6.63 -5.65
CA ASP A 85 22.43 5.80 -5.81
C ASP A 85 22.18 4.49 -6.59
N LEU A 86 20.93 4.09 -6.81
CA LEU A 86 20.60 2.94 -7.66
C LEU A 86 20.75 3.25 -9.16
N CYS A 87 20.77 4.53 -9.54
CA CYS A 87 20.96 4.95 -10.92
C CYS A 87 22.43 5.26 -11.19
N ARG A 88 23.06 4.52 -12.11
CA ARG A 88 24.40 4.86 -12.62
C ARG A 88 24.40 6.13 -13.46
N GLU A 89 23.29 6.39 -14.13
CA GLU A 89 23.04 7.55 -14.98
C GLU A 89 21.85 8.35 -14.45
N ARG A 90 21.30 9.26 -15.24
CA ARG A 90 20.11 10.01 -14.85
C ARG A 90 18.89 9.09 -14.69
N SER A 91 18.14 9.25 -13.60
CA SER A 91 16.88 8.55 -13.39
C SER A 91 15.90 8.77 -14.56
N PRO A 92 15.12 7.75 -14.97
CA PRO A 92 14.12 7.90 -16.02
C PRO A 92 13.10 8.98 -15.67
N GLN A 93 12.94 9.98 -16.54
CA GLN A 93 12.01 11.09 -16.34
C GLN A 93 11.32 11.44 -17.66
N GLY A 94 10.00 11.61 -17.63
CA GLY A 94 9.24 12.06 -18.80
C GLY A 94 7.73 12.13 -18.56
N PRO A 95 6.98 12.87 -19.40
CA PRO A 95 5.54 13.08 -19.23
C PRO A 95 4.72 11.79 -19.38
N CYS A 96 5.27 10.76 -20.04
CA CYS A 96 4.66 9.44 -20.20
C CYS A 96 5.37 8.36 -19.36
N VAL A 97 6.20 8.75 -18.40
CA VAL A 97 6.99 7.83 -17.57
C VAL A 97 6.55 7.96 -16.12
N PHE A 98 6.21 6.82 -15.51
CA PHE A 98 5.75 6.73 -14.13
C PHE A 98 6.65 5.79 -13.34
N GLU A 99 6.97 6.15 -12.10
CA GLU A 99 7.60 5.26 -11.15
C GLU A 99 6.52 4.38 -10.51
N TRP A 100 6.78 3.07 -10.47
CA TRP A 100 5.89 2.08 -9.87
C TRP A 100 6.38 1.72 -8.47
N THR A 101 5.55 1.96 -7.45
CA THR A 101 5.92 1.71 -6.05
C THR A 101 4.82 1.00 -5.27
N SER A 102 5.17 0.52 -4.08
CA SER A 102 4.23 -0.01 -3.08
C SER A 102 3.33 -1.13 -3.62
N PHE A 103 3.83 -1.92 -4.56
CA PHE A 103 3.11 -3.08 -5.08
C PHE A 103 2.96 -4.14 -3.99
N CYS A 104 1.72 -4.56 -3.74
CA CYS A 104 1.44 -5.64 -2.82
C CYS A 104 0.17 -6.40 -3.20
N VAL A 105 0.15 -7.68 -2.88
CA VAL A 105 -0.98 -8.57 -3.11
C VAL A 105 -1.16 -9.40 -1.84
N ARG A 106 -2.41 -9.60 -1.45
CA ARG A 106 -2.72 -10.46 -0.32
C ARG A 106 -2.32 -11.91 -0.63
N ARG A 107 -1.69 -12.58 0.33
CA ARG A 107 -1.45 -14.03 0.23
C ARG A 107 -2.76 -14.80 0.14
N ALA A 108 -2.84 -15.74 -0.80
CA ALA A 108 -3.97 -16.65 -0.90
C ALA A 108 -4.09 -17.48 0.38
N GLY A 109 -5.31 -17.66 0.89
CA GLY A 109 -5.60 -18.47 2.08
C GLY A 109 -5.55 -17.73 3.42
N VAL A 110 -5.21 -16.44 3.46
CA VAL A 110 -5.28 -15.62 4.68
C VAL A 110 -6.53 -14.76 4.65
N THR A 111 -7.59 -15.22 5.31
CA THR A 111 -8.77 -14.41 5.62
C THR A 111 -8.45 -13.56 6.85
N PHE A 112 -8.32 -12.24 6.68
CA PHE A 112 -8.33 -11.33 7.82
C PHE A 112 -9.78 -11.05 8.18
N ASP A 113 -10.23 -11.62 9.30
CA ASP A 113 -11.54 -11.30 9.87
C ASP A 113 -11.51 -9.86 10.38
N LEU A 114 -11.91 -8.91 9.53
CA LEU A 114 -12.11 -7.52 9.90
C LEU A 114 -13.43 -7.40 10.68
N GLY A 115 -13.44 -7.98 11.88
CA GLY A 115 -14.29 -7.62 13.00
C GLY A 115 -15.79 -7.83 12.80
N ARG A 116 -16.27 -9.03 13.16
CA ARG A 116 -17.35 -9.09 14.15
C ARG A 116 -16.72 -8.76 15.51
N THR A 117 -17.01 -7.59 16.06
CA THR A 117 -16.69 -7.29 17.46
C THR A 117 -17.43 -8.28 18.35
N ASP A 118 -16.72 -9.24 18.92
CA ASP A 118 -17.18 -9.95 20.10
C ASP A 118 -16.27 -9.56 21.27
N HIS A 119 -16.88 -9.00 22.31
CA HIS A 119 -16.20 -8.70 23.56
C HIS A 119 -16.01 -10.00 24.34
N SER A 120 -14.97 -10.76 24.00
CA SER A 120 -14.41 -11.72 24.92
C SER A 120 -12.96 -12.02 24.58
N SER A 121 -12.11 -11.81 25.58
CA SER A 121 -10.70 -12.15 25.65
C SER A 121 -10.33 -13.49 25.00
N SER A 122 -9.33 -13.50 24.11
CA SER A 122 -8.08 -14.29 24.23
C SER A 122 -7.36 -14.44 22.88
N LEU A 123 -6.07 -14.06 22.90
CA LEU A 123 -4.96 -14.51 22.06
C LEU A 123 -5.32 -15.39 20.85
N CYS A 124 -5.46 -14.80 19.66
CA CYS A 124 -5.48 -15.56 18.42
C CYS A 124 -4.04 -15.84 17.96
N LYS A 125 -3.53 -17.03 18.26
CA LYS A 125 -2.31 -17.58 17.65
C LYS A 125 -2.64 -17.97 16.21
N ALA A 126 -1.89 -17.43 15.25
CA ALA A 126 -1.86 -17.97 13.89
C ALA A 126 -1.22 -19.35 13.91
N SER A 127 -2.03 -20.41 13.84
CA SER A 127 -1.55 -21.77 13.60
C SER A 127 -1.26 -21.95 12.11
N LEU A 128 0.02 -22.09 11.77
CA LEU A 128 0.47 -22.59 10.47
C LEU A 128 0.22 -24.11 10.44
N SER A 129 -0.76 -24.56 9.67
CA SER A 129 -0.84 -25.97 9.25
C SER A 129 -0.05 -26.13 7.95
N GLY A 130 0.94 -27.01 7.99
CA GLY A 130 2.00 -27.15 7.01
C GLY A 130 1.66 -27.84 5.69
N VAL A 131 2.69 -27.85 4.85
CA VAL A 131 3.07 -28.92 3.92
C VAL A 131 4.49 -29.32 4.31
#